data_AF-A0A7J8ISA4-F1
#
_entry.id   AF-A0A7J8ISA4-F1
#
_cell.length_a   1.000
_cell.length_b   1.000
_cell.length_c   1.000
_cell.angle_alpha   90.00
_cell.angle_beta   90.00
_cell.angle_gamma   90.00
#
_symmetry.space_group_name_H-M   'P 1'
#
loop_
_entity.id
_entity.type
_entity.pdbx_description
1 polymer ?
#
loop_
_entity_poly.entity_id
_entity_poly.type
_entity_poly.pdbx_seq_one_letter_code
_entity_poly.pdbx_strand_id
1 'polypeptide(L)'
;MDGFDTLHRVKMIMATNRPDTLDPALLRPGRLDRKIHIDLPNEQARLDILKIHAGPITKHGEIDYEAIVKLSDGFNGADLRNVCTEAGMFAIRADHDFVVQEDFMKAVRKVADSKKLESKLDYKPV
;
A
#
# COMPACT_ATOMS: atom_id res chain seq x y z
N MET A 1 -11.43 22.39 -18.59
CA MET A 1 -12.60 21.55 -18.25
C MET A 1 -13.87 22.25 -18.65
N ASP A 2 -14.04 23.54 -18.30
CA ASP A 2 -14.90 24.44 -19.07
C ASP A 2 -14.09 25.03 -20.22
N GLY A 3 -14.61 24.86 -21.42
CA GLY A 3 -14.13 25.41 -22.67
C GLY A 3 -15.17 25.10 -23.72
N PHE A 4 -15.39 26.02 -24.66
CA PHE A 4 -16.39 25.92 -25.72
C PHE A 4 -16.25 24.68 -26.64
N ASP A 5 -15.22 23.84 -26.42
CA ASP A 5 -15.03 22.52 -27.02
C ASP A 5 -15.25 21.39 -26.00
N THR A 6 -16.21 20.52 -26.29
CA THR A 6 -16.49 19.35 -25.46
C THR A 6 -15.48 18.23 -25.71
N LEU A 7 -14.69 17.90 -24.68
CA LEU A 7 -13.74 16.78 -24.68
C LEU A 7 -14.46 15.41 -24.52
N HIS A 8 -15.37 15.05 -25.43
CA HIS A 8 -16.17 13.82 -25.29
C HIS A 8 -15.35 12.52 -25.30
N ARG A 9 -14.14 12.54 -25.89
CA ARG A 9 -13.25 11.37 -25.99
C ARG A 9 -12.10 11.34 -24.98
N VAL A 10 -11.94 12.37 -24.15
CA VAL A 10 -10.85 12.44 -23.18
C VAL A 10 -11.41 12.26 -21.77
N LYS A 11 -10.80 11.38 -20.99
CA LYS A 11 -11.07 11.21 -19.56
C LYS A 11 -9.87 11.72 -18.78
N MET A 12 -10.13 12.35 -17.64
CA MET A 12 -9.11 12.90 -16.76
C MET A 12 -9.20 12.20 -15.41
N ILE A 13 -8.07 11.67 -14.95
CA ILE A 13 -7.93 11.07 -13.61
C ILE A 13 -6.93 11.93 -12.85
N MET A 14 -7.32 12.41 -11.67
CA MET A 14 -6.46 13.15 -10.77
C MET A 14 -6.27 12.36 -9.47
N ALA A 15 -5.09 12.44 -8.87
CA ALA A 15 -4.77 11.83 -7.59
C ALA A 15 -4.12 12.88 -6.67
N THR A 16 -4.52 12.92 -5.39
CA THR A 16 -3.93 13.80 -4.38
C THR A 16 -3.95 13.13 -3.01
N ASN A 17 -2.88 13.34 -2.23
CA ASN A 17 -2.81 12.98 -0.81
C ASN A 17 -3.19 14.17 0.10
N ARG A 18 -3.64 15.29 -0.47
CA ARG A 18 -4.04 16.48 0.30
C ARG A 18 -5.26 17.14 -0.34
N PRO A 19 -6.44 16.50 -0.29
CA PRO A 19 -7.64 17.04 -0.92
C PRO A 19 -8.12 18.33 -0.23
N ASP A 20 -7.71 18.58 1.01
CA ASP A 20 -7.89 19.83 1.76
C ASP A 20 -7.21 21.05 1.11
N THR A 21 -6.14 20.84 0.36
CA THR A 21 -5.37 21.91 -0.30
C THR A 21 -5.85 22.24 -1.71
N LEU A 22 -6.81 21.47 -2.24
CA LEU A 22 -7.34 21.70 -3.59
C LEU A 22 -8.20 22.96 -3.63
N ASP A 23 -8.11 23.69 -4.75
CA ASP A 23 -9.01 24.80 -5.02
C ASP A 23 -10.47 24.30 -5.08
N PRO A 24 -11.39 24.84 -4.25
CA PRO A 24 -12.81 24.47 -4.27
C PRO A 24 -13.48 24.63 -5.64
N ALA A 25 -12.94 25.48 -6.53
CA ALA A 25 -13.43 25.63 -7.89
C ALA A 25 -13.30 24.35 -8.72
N LEU A 26 -12.30 23.50 -8.46
CA LEU A 26 -12.11 22.21 -9.14
C LEU A 26 -13.13 21.15 -8.69
N LEU A 27 -13.63 21.28 -7.47
CA LEU A 27 -14.61 20.36 -6.86
C LEU A 27 -16.07 20.69 -7.24
N ARG A 28 -16.30 21.75 -8.02
CA ARG A 28 -17.65 22.12 -8.47
C ARG A 28 -18.17 21.10 -9.49
N PRO A 29 -19.50 20.84 -9.51
CA PRO A 29 -20.12 19.98 -10.52
C PRO A 29 -19.77 20.42 -11.96
N GLY A 30 -19.51 19.44 -12.84
CA GLY A 30 -19.06 19.64 -14.22
C GLY A 30 -17.53 19.62 -14.40
N ARG A 31 -16.77 19.38 -13.32
CA ARG A 31 -15.30 19.29 -13.34
C ARG A 31 -14.85 17.93 -12.78
N LEU A 32 -14.51 17.87 -11.49
CA LEU A 32 -14.14 16.63 -10.81
C LEU A 32 -15.38 15.98 -10.19
N ASP A 33 -16.21 15.38 -11.05
CA ASP A 33 -17.51 14.85 -10.64
C ASP A 33 -17.42 13.58 -9.78
N ARG A 34 -16.41 12.74 -10.02
CA ARG A 34 -16.22 11.47 -9.31
C ARG A 34 -15.07 11.61 -8.30
N LYS A 35 -15.43 11.64 -7.03
CA LYS A 35 -14.48 11.57 -5.90
C LYS A 35 -14.41 10.13 -5.41
N ILE A 36 -13.25 9.49 -5.58
CA ILE A 36 -12.99 8.12 -5.13
C ILE A 36 -11.98 8.20 -4.00
N HIS A 37 -12.38 7.79 -2.80
CA HIS A 37 -11.47 7.64 -1.68
C HIS A 37 -10.87 6.23 -1.69
N ILE A 38 -9.58 6.13 -1.41
CA ILE A 38 -8.85 4.86 -1.33
C ILE A 38 -8.40 4.70 0.12
N ASP A 39 -9.09 3.83 0.84
CA ASP A 39 -8.78 3.50 2.22
C ASP A 39 -7.54 2.60 2.33
N LEU A 40 -7.04 2.46 3.56
CA LEU A 40 -6.05 1.41 3.87
C LEU A 40 -6.64 0.03 3.56
N PRO A 41 -5.81 -0.92 3.07
CA PRO A 41 -6.27 -2.25 2.74
C PRO A 41 -6.79 -2.99 3.98
N ASN A 42 -7.94 -3.64 3.83
CA ASN A 42 -8.46 -4.58 4.82
C ASN A 42 -7.57 -5.85 4.89
N GLU A 43 -7.84 -6.72 5.85
CA GLU A 43 -7.03 -7.93 6.08
C GLU A 43 -6.87 -8.80 4.83
N GLN A 44 -7.97 -9.04 4.11
CA GLN A 44 -7.94 -9.84 2.87
C GLN A 44 -7.12 -9.15 1.77
N ALA A 45 -7.30 -7.84 1.58
CA ALA A 45 -6.53 -7.07 0.61
C ALA A 45 -5.03 -7.06 0.96
N ARG A 46 -4.68 -6.98 2.25
CA ARG A 46 -3.29 -7.09 2.70
C ARG A 46 -2.70 -8.47 2.37
N LEU A 47 -3.47 -9.53 2.58
CA LEU A 47 -3.07 -10.89 2.20
C LEU A 47 -2.79 -11.01 0.70
N ASP A 48 -3.67 -10.46 -0.14
CA ASP A 48 -3.52 -10.50 -1.59
C ASP A 48 -2.29 -9.69 -2.05
N ILE A 49 -2.11 -8.47 -1.53
CA ILE A 49 -0.95 -7.61 -1.81
C ILE A 49 0.36 -8.31 -1.39
N LEU A 50 0.39 -8.91 -0.21
CA LEU A 50 1.55 -9.63 0.29
C LEU A 50 1.90 -10.82 -0.60
N LYS A 51 0.89 -11.62 -1.01
CA LYS A 51 1.08 -12.75 -1.93
C LYS A 51 1.60 -12.31 -3.30
N ILE A 52 1.10 -11.18 -3.84
CA ILE A 52 1.60 -10.60 -5.09
C ILE A 52 3.09 -10.23 -4.97
N HIS A 53 3.47 -9.49 -3.94
CA HIS A 53 4.86 -9.06 -3.75
C HIS A 53 5.80 -10.20 -3.35
N ALA A 54 5.30 -11.22 -2.67
CA ALA A 54 6.08 -12.41 -2.36
C ALA A 54 6.23 -13.33 -3.58
N GLY A 55 5.34 -13.29 -4.57
CA GLY A 55 5.35 -14.16 -5.75
C GLY A 55 6.71 -14.31 -6.43
N PRO A 56 7.43 -13.22 -6.74
CA PRO A 56 8.76 -13.27 -7.36
C PRO A 56 9.92 -13.76 -6.47
N ILE A 57 9.70 -13.92 -5.17
CA ILE A 57 10.76 -14.25 -4.20
C ILE A 57 10.95 -15.77 -4.13
N THR A 58 12.19 -16.24 -4.25
CA THR A 58 12.54 -17.64 -3.98
C THR A 58 12.28 -17.94 -2.51
N LYS A 59 11.39 -18.91 -2.25
CA LYS A 59 10.97 -19.30 -0.92
C LYS A 59 11.28 -20.77 -0.67
N HIS A 60 11.58 -21.12 0.56
CA HIS A 60 11.77 -22.51 0.98
C HIS A 60 10.84 -22.85 2.14
N GLY A 61 10.16 -23.99 2.03
CA GLY A 61 9.10 -24.39 2.95
C GLY A 61 7.79 -23.64 2.71
N GLU A 62 6.81 -23.89 3.60
CA GLU A 62 5.52 -23.21 3.57
C GLU A 62 5.60 -21.87 4.30
N ILE A 63 5.05 -20.83 3.67
CA ILE A 63 4.94 -19.49 4.25
C ILE A 63 3.49 -19.27 4.68
N ASP A 64 3.30 -19.08 5.98
CA ASP A 64 2.00 -18.71 6.57
C ASP A 64 1.84 -17.19 6.45
N TYR A 65 1.22 -16.76 5.35
CA TYR A 65 0.97 -15.35 5.07
C TYR A 65 -0.10 -14.76 5.98
N GLU A 66 -1.05 -15.58 6.43
CA GLU A 66 -2.12 -15.20 7.34
C GLU A 66 -1.53 -14.78 8.70
N ALA A 67 -0.51 -15.48 9.20
CA ALA A 67 0.24 -15.08 10.40
C ALA A 67 0.98 -13.75 10.22
N ILE A 68 1.56 -13.51 9.04
CA ILE A 68 2.24 -12.25 8.73
C ILE A 68 1.22 -11.10 8.68
N VAL A 69 0.08 -11.32 8.04
CA VAL A 69 -0.97 -10.30 7.89
C VAL A 69 -1.54 -9.88 9.25
N LYS A 70 -1.70 -10.81 10.20
CA LYS A 70 -2.13 -10.50 11.58
C LYS A 70 -1.21 -9.53 12.31
N LEU A 71 0.07 -9.46 11.92
CA LEU A 71 1.06 -8.52 12.48
C LEU A 71 1.19 -7.22 11.68
N SER A 72 0.46 -7.09 10.57
CA SER A 72 0.56 -5.97 9.62
C SER A 72 -0.61 -4.97 9.74
N ASP A 73 -1.16 -4.81 10.94
CA ASP A 73 -2.32 -3.93 11.12
C ASP A 73 -2.00 -2.46 10.76
N GLY A 74 -2.91 -1.83 10.03
CA GLY A 74 -2.74 -0.48 9.48
C GLY A 74 -1.69 -0.32 8.37
N PHE A 75 -1.13 -1.42 7.85
CA PHE A 75 -0.15 -1.35 6.76
C PHE A 75 -0.80 -0.92 5.45
N ASN A 76 -0.13 -0.05 4.71
CA ASN A 76 -0.47 0.26 3.33
C ASN A 76 0.24 -0.72 2.37
N GLY A 77 -0.03 -0.62 1.07
CA GLY A 77 0.59 -1.52 0.08
C GLY A 77 2.12 -1.39 -0.01
N ALA A 78 2.67 -0.19 0.23
CA ALA A 78 4.12 0.03 0.24
C ALA A 78 4.78 -0.66 1.45
N ASP A 79 4.14 -0.65 2.61
CA ASP A 79 4.64 -1.35 3.81
C ASP A 79 4.72 -2.85 3.58
N LEU A 80 3.70 -3.46 2.96
CA LEU A 80 3.68 -4.89 2.65
C LEU A 80 4.76 -5.27 1.63
N ARG A 81 4.99 -4.43 0.62
CA ARG A 81 6.14 -4.59 -0.28
C ARG A 81 7.46 -4.50 0.48
N ASN A 82 7.55 -3.60 1.46
CA ASN A 82 8.75 -3.45 2.28
C ASN A 82 8.99 -4.67 3.17
N VAL A 83 7.94 -5.31 3.71
CA VAL A 83 8.05 -6.60 4.43
C VAL A 83 8.73 -7.65 3.56
N CYS A 84 8.33 -7.80 2.29
CA CYS A 84 8.97 -8.72 1.35
C CYS A 84 10.46 -8.39 1.10
N THR A 85 10.78 -7.10 1.01
CA THR A 85 12.16 -6.61 0.79
C THR A 85 13.04 -6.91 2.01
N GLU A 86 12.55 -6.61 3.20
CA GLU A 86 13.24 -6.88 4.46
C GLU A 86 13.41 -8.38 4.73
N ALA A 87 12.42 -9.21 4.36
CA ALA A 87 12.53 -10.66 4.46
C ALA A 87 13.68 -11.19 3.59
N GLY A 88 13.81 -10.68 2.35
CA GLY A 88 14.98 -10.97 1.50
C GLY A 88 16.29 -10.52 2.12
N MET A 89 16.33 -9.34 2.76
CA MET A 89 17.53 -8.86 3.46
C MET A 89 17.91 -9.72 4.66
N PHE A 90 16.93 -10.28 5.39
CA PHE A 90 17.20 -11.23 6.47
C PHE A 90 17.77 -12.55 5.94
N ALA A 91 17.22 -13.08 4.85
CA ALA A 91 17.74 -14.27 4.20
C ALA A 91 19.20 -14.09 3.72
N ILE A 92 19.50 -12.96 3.06
CA ILE A 92 20.87 -12.65 2.59
C ILE A 92 21.84 -12.55 3.78
N ARG A 93 21.43 -11.93 4.90
CA ARG A 93 22.27 -11.85 6.12
C ARG A 93 22.49 -13.20 6.78
N ALA A 94 21.61 -14.17 6.54
CA ALA A 94 21.72 -15.54 6.98
C ALA A 94 22.48 -16.44 5.98
N ASP A 95 23.03 -15.87 4.90
CA ASP A 95 23.73 -16.60 3.83
C ASP A 95 22.81 -17.62 3.12
N HIS A 96 21.52 -17.28 2.97
CA HIS A 96 20.53 -18.10 2.27
C HIS A 96 20.15 -17.49 0.91
N ASP A 97 20.01 -18.35 -0.11
CA ASP A 97 19.50 -17.99 -1.45
C ASP A 97 17.95 -18.00 -1.54
N PHE A 98 17.28 -18.26 -0.41
CA PHE A 98 15.83 -18.37 -0.31
C PHE A 98 15.33 -17.77 1.00
N VAL A 99 14.08 -17.32 0.99
CA VAL A 99 13.40 -16.76 2.15
C VAL A 99 12.58 -17.84 2.85
N VAL A 100 12.69 -17.91 4.17
CA VAL A 100 11.87 -18.81 5.02
C VAL A 100 10.85 -18.02 5.84
N GLN A 101 9.92 -18.74 6.50
CA GLN A 101 8.90 -18.13 7.36
C GLN A 101 9.51 -17.19 8.42
N GLU A 102 10.63 -17.57 9.02
CA GLU A 102 11.28 -16.78 10.07
C GLU A 102 11.72 -15.38 9.58
N ASP A 103 12.18 -15.27 8.34
CA ASP A 103 12.62 -14.01 7.74
C ASP A 103 11.45 -13.04 7.56
N PHE A 104 10.31 -13.54 7.09
CA PHE A 104 9.08 -12.77 7.00
C PHE A 104 8.58 -12.31 8.38
N MET A 105 8.67 -13.18 9.39
CA MET A 105 8.27 -12.84 10.76
C MET A 105 9.18 -11.77 11.38
N LYS A 106 10.49 -11.81 11.10
CA LYS A 106 11.44 -10.75 11.49
C LYS A 106 11.13 -9.44 10.76
N ALA A 107 10.87 -9.52 9.45
CA ALA A 107 10.58 -8.39 8.59
C ALA A 107 9.31 -7.64 9.02
N VAL A 108 8.19 -8.34 9.22
CA VAL A 108 6.94 -7.68 9.59
C VAL A 108 7.05 -6.96 10.95
N ARG A 109 7.75 -7.55 11.92
CA ARG A 109 7.99 -6.91 13.22
C ARG A 109 8.85 -5.65 13.08
N LYS A 110 9.94 -5.73 12.31
CA LYS A 110 10.81 -4.58 12.05
C LYS A 110 10.05 -3.42 11.38
N VAL A 111 9.23 -3.73 10.36
CA VAL A 111 8.42 -2.73 9.66
C VAL A 111 7.34 -2.15 10.59
N ALA A 112 6.69 -2.99 11.40
CA ALA A 112 5.68 -2.55 12.36
C ALA A 112 6.25 -1.60 13.41
N ASP A 113 7.45 -1.87 13.94
CA ASP A 113 8.11 -1.00 14.90
C ASP A 113 8.52 0.34 14.28
N SER A 114 9.01 0.32 13.03
CA SER A 114 9.33 1.53 12.28
C SER A 114 8.08 2.39 12.06
N LYS A 115 6.96 1.76 11.71
CA LYS A 115 5.67 2.42 11.47
C LYS A 115 5.07 3.07 12.72
N LYS A 116 5.28 2.49 13.91
CA LYS A 116 4.83 3.10 15.19
C LYS A 116 5.47 4.47 15.44
N LEU A 117 6.65 4.72 14.87
CA LEU A 117 7.38 5.98 15.00
C LEU A 117 6.93 7.02 13.97
N GLU A 118 6.14 6.63 12.96
CA GLU A 118 5.64 7.54 11.93
C GLU A 118 4.41 8.33 12.41
N SER A 119 4.32 9.58 11.96
CA SER A 119 3.12 10.40 12.19
C SER A 119 1.93 9.84 11.39
N LYS A 120 0.80 9.62 12.07
CA LYS A 120 -0.46 9.27 11.39
C LYS A 120 -0.94 10.49 10.58
N LEU A 121 -1.07 10.33 9.27
CA LEU A 121 -1.79 11.27 8.41
C LEU A 121 -3.28 10.95 8.48
N ASP A 122 -4.03 11.78 9.21
CA ASP A 122 -5.48 11.71 9.21
C ASP A 122 -6.05 12.43 7.99
N TYR A 123 -6.81 11.72 7.17
CA TYR A 123 -7.52 12.28 6.03
C TYR A 123 -8.96 12.59 6.46
N LYS A 124 -9.38 13.85 6.29
CA LYS A 124 -10.80 14.18 6.37
C LYS A 124 -11.45 13.86 5.02
N PRO A 125 -12.52 13.05 4.97
CA PRO A 125 -13.26 12.84 3.73
C PRO A 125 -13.86 14.17 3.23
N VAL A 126 -13.89 14.35 1.89
CA VAL A 126 -14.30 15.58 1.18
C VAL A 126 -15.62 15.40 0.45
#